data_AF-A0A9Q0P7Q2-F1
#
_entry.id   AF-A0A9Q0P7Q2-F1
#
_cell.length_a   1.000
_cell.length_b   1.000
_cell.length_c   1.000
_cell.angle_alpha   90.00
_cell.angle_beta   90.00
_cell.angle_gamma   90.00
#
_symmetry.space_group_name_H-M   'P 1'
#
loop_
_entity.id
_entity.type
_entity.pdbx_description
1 polymer ?
#
loop_
_entity_poly.entity_id
_entity_poly.type
_entity_poly.pdbx_seq_one_letter_code
_entity_poly.pdbx_strand_id
1 'polypeptide(L)'
;MDLCYTLERLKHLTAMYVVSLNKTDFLQLDSISSPPKYLQRLYLKCSLSALPGWIASLQYISKLVLQYSNLKSDPLKALQKLPSLVLLELRQAYAGEELCCDPGGFSKLKKLGLHELGRLQRVGIAKGSMPGLERLDITACTVLETVPDGIENLKNIEDLVLWEMPSTFIKTVERRRGEDFWRVQHITTITRIYESRGRWVSETLL
;
A
#
# COMPACT_ATOMS: atom_id res chain seq x y z
N MET A 1 -1.19 -32.11 -0.07
CA MET A 1 0.06 -31.62 0.54
C MET A 1 -0.26 -30.27 1.15
N ASP A 2 -0.09 -30.10 2.46
CA ASP A 2 -0.42 -28.85 3.15
C ASP A 2 0.63 -27.78 2.80
N LEU A 3 0.17 -26.63 2.31
CA LEU A 3 1.01 -25.48 1.97
C LEU A 3 1.81 -25.02 3.19
N CYS A 4 1.16 -24.95 4.36
CA CYS A 4 1.76 -24.48 5.60
C CYS A 4 2.93 -25.39 6.03
N TYR A 5 2.72 -26.71 6.02
CA TYR A 5 3.75 -27.71 6.31
C TYR A 5 4.98 -27.58 5.38
N THR A 6 4.76 -27.27 4.10
CA THR A 6 5.85 -27.13 3.13
C THR A 6 6.66 -25.87 3.41
N LEU A 7 5.98 -24.76 3.72
CA LEU A 7 6.61 -23.46 4.00
C LEU A 7 7.50 -23.51 5.24
N GLU A 8 7.12 -24.24 6.28
CA GLU A 8 7.90 -24.38 7.51
C GLU A 8 9.27 -25.05 7.28
N ARG A 9 9.41 -25.85 6.23
CA ARG A 9 10.67 -26.55 5.90
C ARG A 9 11.63 -25.69 5.08
N LEU A 10 11.15 -24.60 4.47
CA LEU A 10 11.93 -23.72 3.62
C LEU A 10 12.67 -22.65 4.45
N LYS A 11 13.61 -23.10 5.28
CA LYS A 11 14.32 -22.27 6.28
C LYS A 11 15.13 -21.12 5.69
N HIS A 12 15.52 -21.19 4.42
CA HIS A 12 16.31 -20.17 3.71
C HIS A 12 15.49 -19.37 2.69
N LEU A 13 14.16 -19.46 2.74
CA LEU A 13 13.29 -18.77 1.79
C LEU A 13 13.42 -17.25 1.98
N THR A 14 13.86 -16.56 0.92
CA THR A 14 13.99 -15.09 0.90
C THR A 14 12.87 -14.43 0.09
N ALA A 15 12.20 -15.17 -0.78
CA ALA A 15 11.08 -14.67 -1.56
C ALA A 15 9.97 -15.71 -1.65
N MET A 16 8.74 -15.27 -1.43
CA MET A 16 7.56 -16.11 -1.48
C MET A 16 6.46 -15.42 -2.29
N TYR A 17 5.90 -16.16 -3.23
CA TYR A 17 4.81 -15.73 -4.09
C TYR A 17 3.69 -16.76 -3.95
N VAL A 18 2.58 -16.35 -3.35
CA VAL A 18 1.42 -17.20 -3.14
C VAL A 18 0.28 -16.65 -3.98
N VAL A 19 -0.26 -17.48 -4.86
CA VAL A 19 -1.37 -17.12 -5.74
C VAL A 19 -2.48 -18.14 -5.56
N SER A 20 -3.65 -17.69 -5.14
CA SER A 20 -4.87 -18.50 -5.19
C SER A 20 -5.51 -18.37 -6.57
N LEU A 21 -5.85 -19.52 -7.17
CA LEU A 21 -6.62 -19.56 -8.41
C LEU A 21 -8.11 -19.34 -8.15
N ASN A 22 -8.59 -19.67 -6.94
CA ASN A 22 -9.96 -19.44 -6.51
C ASN A 22 -10.08 -18.09 -5.81
N LYS A 23 -10.95 -17.22 -6.34
CA LYS A 23 -11.21 -15.88 -5.77
C LYS A 23 -12.14 -15.92 -4.55
N THR A 24 -12.89 -17.02 -4.37
CA THR A 24 -13.95 -17.15 -3.36
C THR A 24 -13.45 -17.75 -2.05
N ASP A 25 -12.42 -18.59 -2.10
CA ASP A 25 -11.96 -19.33 -0.94
C ASP A 25 -10.86 -18.55 -0.23
N PHE A 26 -11.02 -18.38 1.08
CA PHE A 26 -9.98 -17.75 1.90
C PHE A 26 -8.79 -18.69 2.05
N LEU A 27 -7.59 -18.17 1.79
CA LEU A 27 -6.38 -18.92 2.07
C LEU A 27 -6.02 -18.77 3.55
N GLN A 28 -6.09 -19.87 4.30
CA GLN A 28 -5.69 -19.90 5.70
C GLN A 28 -4.17 -20.00 5.80
N LEU A 29 -3.50 -18.86 5.99
CA LEU A 29 -2.06 -18.79 6.22
C LEU A 29 -1.69 -18.67 7.71
N ASP A 30 -2.67 -18.57 8.60
CA ASP A 30 -2.45 -18.46 10.05
C ASP A 30 -1.90 -19.74 10.68
N SER A 31 -2.07 -20.89 10.02
CA SER A 31 -1.62 -22.19 10.52
C SER A 31 -0.11 -22.41 10.43
N ILE A 32 0.66 -21.46 9.89
CA ILE A 32 2.12 -21.55 9.81
C ILE A 32 2.71 -21.32 11.21
N SER A 33 3.20 -22.38 11.84
CA SER A 33 3.78 -22.33 13.19
C SER A 33 5.20 -21.72 13.20
N SER A 34 5.94 -21.86 12.10
CA SER A 34 7.28 -21.29 11.94
C SER A 34 7.42 -20.57 10.59
N PRO A 35 7.14 -19.26 10.52
CA PRO A 35 7.25 -18.51 9.27
C PRO A 35 8.71 -18.45 8.82
N PRO A 36 8.98 -18.39 7.50
CA PRO A 36 10.34 -18.27 6.98
C PRO A 36 11.02 -16.98 7.49
N LYS A 37 11.96 -17.14 8.43
CA LYS A 37 12.53 -16.02 9.19
C LYS A 37 13.32 -15.02 8.34
N TYR A 38 13.89 -15.47 7.22
CA TYR A 38 14.71 -14.65 6.32
C TYR A 38 13.92 -14.12 5.12
N LEU A 39 12.59 -14.13 5.18
CA LEU A 39 11.76 -13.67 4.09
C LEU A 39 11.97 -12.17 3.86
N GLN A 40 12.39 -11.81 2.65
CA GLN A 40 12.64 -10.44 2.21
C GLN A 40 11.58 -9.93 1.26
N ARG A 41 10.92 -10.83 0.52
CA ARG A 41 9.87 -10.48 -0.44
C ARG A 41 8.66 -11.39 -0.26
N LEU A 42 7.50 -10.80 -0.09
CA LEU A 42 6.24 -11.51 0.06
C LEU A 42 5.22 -10.91 -0.90
N TYR A 43 4.69 -11.75 -1.78
CA TYR A 43 3.58 -11.41 -2.66
C TYR A 43 2.44 -12.38 -2.41
N LEU A 44 1.31 -11.85 -1.93
CA LEU A 44 0.10 -12.61 -1.67
C LEU A 44 -1.00 -12.15 -2.62
N LYS A 45 -1.36 -13.00 -3.58
CA LYS A 45 -2.50 -12.82 -4.48
C LYS A 45 -3.58 -13.84 -4.14
N CYS A 46 -4.31 -13.59 -3.06
CA CYS A 46 -5.33 -14.49 -2.54
C CYS A 46 -6.27 -13.72 -1.61
N SER A 47 -7.50 -14.21 -1.45
CA SER A 47 -8.45 -13.70 -0.45
C SER A 47 -8.01 -14.14 0.95
N LEU A 48 -8.00 -13.22 1.90
CA LEU A 48 -7.58 -13.47 3.29
C LEU A 48 -8.72 -13.07 4.22
N SER A 49 -9.06 -13.93 5.20
CA SER A 49 -10.03 -13.57 6.24
C SER A 49 -9.48 -12.48 7.16
N ALA A 50 -8.18 -12.54 7.44
CA ALA A 50 -7.40 -11.55 8.17
C ALA A 50 -5.95 -11.58 7.69
N LEU A 51 -5.17 -10.54 8.02
CA LEU A 51 -3.74 -10.54 7.76
C LEU A 51 -3.07 -11.57 8.70
N PRO A 52 -2.25 -12.51 8.17
CA PRO A 52 -1.67 -13.52 9.02
C PRO A 52 -0.76 -12.97 10.11
N GLY A 53 -0.96 -13.43 11.35
CA GLY A 53 -0.28 -12.85 12.53
C GLY A 53 1.25 -12.90 12.45
N TRP A 54 1.79 -13.90 11.76
CA TRP A 54 3.24 -14.04 11.57
C TRP A 54 3.85 -12.98 10.66
N ILE A 55 3.08 -12.33 9.77
CA ILE A 55 3.60 -11.31 8.84
C ILE A 55 4.21 -10.15 9.62
N ALA A 56 3.56 -9.73 10.71
CA ALA A 56 4.03 -8.64 11.56
C ALA A 56 5.35 -8.97 12.31
N SER A 57 5.76 -10.24 12.34
CA SER A 57 7.01 -10.67 13.00
C SER A 57 8.22 -10.75 12.07
N LEU A 58 8.03 -10.57 10.75
CA LEU A 58 9.09 -10.69 9.75
C LEU A 58 10.12 -9.55 9.86
N GLN A 59 11.32 -9.86 10.35
CA GLN A 59 12.36 -8.85 10.60
C GLN A 59 13.05 -8.34 9.32
N TYR A 60 13.08 -9.16 8.26
CA TYR A 60 13.85 -8.89 7.05
C TYR A 60 12.98 -8.57 5.83
N ILE A 61 11.65 -8.49 6.00
CA ILE A 61 10.73 -8.21 4.89
C ILE A 61 10.99 -6.79 4.38
N SER A 62 11.40 -6.70 3.12
CA SER A 62 11.71 -5.45 2.43
C SER A 62 10.64 -5.06 1.42
N LYS A 63 9.96 -6.06 0.85
CA LYS A 63 8.89 -5.86 -0.13
C LYS A 63 7.68 -6.71 0.26
N LEU A 64 6.55 -6.06 0.46
CA LEU A 64 5.26 -6.72 0.69
C LEU A 64 4.24 -6.22 -0.33
N VAL A 65 3.60 -7.16 -1.02
CA VAL A 65 2.49 -6.87 -1.92
C VAL A 65 1.32 -7.75 -1.53
N LEU A 66 0.19 -7.10 -1.23
CA LEU A 66 -1.09 -7.76 -1.00
C LEU A 66 -1.97 -7.48 -2.20
N GLN A 67 -2.53 -8.52 -2.81
CA GLN A 67 -3.40 -8.42 -3.96
C GLN A 67 -4.64 -9.30 -3.80
N TYR A 68 -5.81 -8.75 -4.09
CA TYR A 68 -7.10 -9.45 -3.91
C TYR A 68 -7.34 -10.02 -2.50
N SER A 69 -6.72 -9.41 -1.48
CA SER A 69 -6.77 -9.89 -0.09
C SER A 69 -8.08 -9.63 0.64
N ASN A 70 -8.91 -8.69 0.16
CA ASN A 70 -10.23 -8.40 0.71
C ASN A 70 -10.24 -8.16 2.24
N LEU A 71 -9.17 -7.59 2.78
CA LEU A 71 -9.00 -7.36 4.21
C LEU A 71 -10.05 -6.35 4.70
N LYS A 72 -10.72 -6.68 5.82
CA LYS A 72 -11.72 -5.80 6.43
C LYS A 72 -11.14 -4.82 7.44
N SER A 73 -10.03 -5.21 8.09
CA SER A 73 -9.32 -4.38 9.05
C SER A 73 -8.13 -3.69 8.39
N ASP A 74 -7.79 -2.50 8.89
CA ASP A 74 -6.68 -1.69 8.38
C ASP A 74 -5.35 -2.47 8.43
N PRO A 75 -4.75 -2.85 7.28
CA PRO A 75 -3.49 -3.58 7.25
C PRO A 75 -2.31 -2.74 7.75
N LEU A 76 -2.36 -1.41 7.67
CA LEU A 76 -1.24 -0.55 8.06
C LEU A 76 -0.96 -0.67 9.57
N LYS A 77 -1.99 -0.89 10.39
CA LYS A 77 -1.84 -1.09 11.85
C LYS A 77 -0.92 -2.25 12.19
N ALA A 78 -1.01 -3.34 11.44
CA ALA A 78 -0.17 -4.52 11.64
C ALA A 78 1.20 -4.39 10.98
N LEU A 79 1.29 -3.71 9.83
CA LEU A 79 2.48 -3.65 9.00
C LEU A 79 3.46 -2.53 9.38
N GLN A 80 2.99 -1.46 10.02
CA GLN A 80 3.77 -0.26 10.32
C GLN A 80 4.98 -0.49 11.23
N LYS A 81 5.04 -1.59 11.98
CA LYS A 81 6.16 -1.92 12.88
C LYS A 81 7.25 -2.76 12.21
N LEU A 82 7.09 -3.11 10.93
CA LEU A 82 8.06 -3.92 10.20
C LEU A 82 9.37 -3.12 10.00
N PRO A 83 10.50 -3.56 10.57
CA PRO A 83 11.70 -2.72 10.71
C PRO A 83 12.52 -2.60 9.41
N SER A 84 12.21 -3.42 8.41
CA SER A 84 12.97 -3.51 7.15
C SER A 84 12.11 -3.22 5.92
N LEU A 85 10.81 -2.90 6.10
CA LEU A 85 9.89 -2.76 4.97
C LEU A 85 10.19 -1.47 4.20
N VAL A 86 10.54 -1.63 2.92
CA VAL A 86 10.91 -0.55 2.00
C VAL A 86 9.79 -0.27 1.00
N LEU A 87 9.09 -1.32 0.55
CA LEU A 87 8.01 -1.22 -0.42
C LEU A 87 6.77 -1.96 0.09
N LEU A 88 5.65 -1.24 0.14
CA LEU A 88 4.33 -1.79 0.41
C LEU A 88 3.37 -1.45 -0.73
N GLU A 89 2.70 -2.46 -1.28
CA GLU A 89 1.62 -2.27 -2.24
C GLU A 89 0.35 -3.01 -1.80
N LEU A 90 -0.76 -2.29 -1.78
CA LEU A 90 -2.11 -2.79 -1.52
C LEU A 90 -2.90 -2.70 -2.82
N ARG A 91 -3.17 -3.84 -3.47
CA ARG A 91 -3.83 -3.92 -4.78
C ARG A 91 -5.17 -4.64 -4.67
N GLN A 92 -6.28 -3.92 -4.64
CA GLN A 92 -7.60 -4.52 -4.37
C GLN A 92 -7.57 -5.36 -3.06
N ALA A 93 -6.75 -4.93 -2.10
CA ALA A 93 -6.38 -5.73 -0.93
C ALA A 93 -7.19 -5.39 0.31
N TYR A 94 -7.84 -4.23 0.32
CA TYR A 94 -8.55 -3.68 1.47
C TYR A 94 -9.98 -3.29 1.07
N ALA A 95 -10.94 -3.71 1.87
CA ALA A 95 -12.37 -3.52 1.67
C ALA A 95 -13.01 -2.61 2.74
N GLY A 96 -12.19 -1.98 3.58
CA GLY A 96 -12.62 -0.94 4.50
C GLY A 96 -12.48 0.47 3.90
N GLU A 97 -12.76 1.46 4.71
CA GLU A 97 -12.98 2.86 4.26
C GLU A 97 -11.84 3.79 4.68
N GLU A 98 -11.04 3.38 5.68
CA GLU A 98 -9.99 4.22 6.25
C GLU A 98 -8.69 3.44 6.44
N LEU A 99 -7.57 4.09 6.15
CA LEU A 99 -6.23 3.61 6.45
C LEU A 99 -5.54 4.63 7.34
N CYS A 100 -4.91 4.19 8.44
CA CYS A 100 -4.32 5.07 9.43
C CYS A 100 -2.91 4.61 9.82
N CYS A 101 -1.91 5.45 9.52
CA CYS A 101 -0.55 5.27 9.98
C CYS A 101 -0.32 6.00 11.30
N ASP A 102 0.21 5.30 12.30
CA ASP A 102 0.51 5.86 13.62
C ASP A 102 1.83 6.66 13.61
N PRO A 103 2.05 7.54 14.62
CA PRO A 103 3.33 8.21 14.80
C PRO A 103 4.49 7.21 14.86
N GLY A 104 5.57 7.48 14.12
CA GLY A 104 6.73 6.59 14.07
C GLY A 104 6.53 5.28 13.30
N GLY A 105 5.35 5.08 12.68
CA GLY A 105 5.12 3.94 11.80
C GLY A 105 6.02 3.98 10.56
N PHE A 106 6.39 2.81 10.05
CA PHE A 106 7.11 2.60 8.79
C PHE A 106 8.46 3.34 8.70
N SER A 107 9.40 2.99 9.58
CA SER A 107 10.70 3.69 9.69
C SER A 107 11.59 3.65 8.44
N LYS A 108 11.42 2.67 7.54
CA LYS A 108 12.24 2.49 6.32
C LYS A 108 11.44 2.48 5.01
N LEU A 109 10.14 2.76 5.06
CA LEU A 109 9.30 2.69 3.87
C LEU A 109 9.65 3.83 2.92
N LYS A 110 10.01 3.48 1.69
CA LYS A 110 10.33 4.42 0.60
C LYS A 110 9.21 4.54 -0.41
N LYS A 111 8.46 3.45 -0.62
CA LYS A 111 7.36 3.41 -1.58
C LYS A 111 6.10 2.81 -0.96
N LEU A 112 5.00 3.56 -1.08
CA LEU A 112 3.64 3.09 -0.76
C LEU A 112 2.79 3.13 -2.03
N GLY A 113 2.13 2.02 -2.35
CA GLY A 113 1.18 1.93 -3.45
C GLY A 113 -0.20 1.53 -2.97
N LEU A 114 -1.21 2.34 -3.30
CA LEU A 114 -2.62 2.11 -3.03
C LEU A 114 -3.35 1.97 -4.37
N HIS A 115 -3.77 0.76 -4.71
CA HIS A 115 -4.31 0.47 -6.03
C HIS A 115 -5.70 -0.17 -5.93
N GLU A 116 -6.67 0.46 -6.59
CA GLU A 116 -8.03 -0.02 -6.76
C GLU A 116 -8.71 -0.37 -5.42
N LEU A 117 -8.48 0.47 -4.40
CA LEU A 117 -9.11 0.33 -3.09
C LEU A 117 -10.50 0.98 -3.14
N GLY A 118 -11.45 0.30 -3.79
CA GLY A 118 -12.73 0.89 -4.24
C GLY A 118 -13.68 1.40 -3.14
N ARG A 119 -13.40 1.16 -1.85
CA ARG A 119 -14.16 1.71 -0.72
C ARG A 119 -13.39 2.73 0.10
N LEU A 120 -12.10 2.93 -0.20
CA LEU A 120 -11.23 3.82 0.57
C LEU A 120 -11.71 5.27 0.41
N GLN A 121 -12.08 5.87 1.53
CA GLN A 121 -12.52 7.27 1.64
C GLN A 121 -11.43 8.16 2.25
N ARG A 122 -10.63 7.64 3.18
CA ARG A 122 -9.62 8.43 3.91
C ARG A 122 -8.32 7.69 4.14
N VAL A 123 -7.21 8.43 4.10
CA VAL A 123 -5.89 7.95 4.50
C VAL A 123 -5.29 8.93 5.50
N GLY A 124 -5.11 8.52 6.74
CA GLY A 124 -4.46 9.30 7.79
C GLY A 124 -2.98 8.98 7.92
N ILE A 125 -2.14 10.00 7.85
CA ILE A 125 -0.69 9.96 8.04
C ILE A 125 -0.36 10.81 9.25
N ALA A 126 -0.16 10.16 10.40
CA ALA A 126 0.25 10.87 11.60
C ALA A 126 1.64 11.50 11.45
N LYS A 127 1.84 12.63 12.12
CA LYS A 127 3.13 13.33 12.16
C LYS A 127 4.25 12.38 12.61
N GLY A 128 5.35 12.37 11.86
CA GLY A 128 6.50 11.51 12.11
C GLY A 128 6.35 10.07 11.60
N SER A 129 5.24 9.74 10.94
CA SER A 129 5.10 8.48 10.20
C SER A 129 5.84 8.54 8.87
N MET A 130 6.29 7.37 8.40
CA MET A 130 6.96 7.17 7.10
C MET A 130 8.04 8.24 6.80
N PRO A 131 9.01 8.47 7.70
CA PRO A 131 9.93 9.59 7.58
C PRO A 131 10.80 9.53 6.33
N GLY A 132 10.97 8.36 5.71
CA GLY A 132 11.75 8.16 4.49
C GLY A 132 10.91 7.88 3.23
N LEU A 133 9.61 8.18 3.22
CA LEU A 133 8.78 7.94 2.04
C LEU A 133 9.21 8.87 0.90
N GLU A 134 9.60 8.29 -0.22
CA GLU A 134 10.05 8.98 -1.43
C GLU A 134 8.93 9.02 -2.47
N ARG A 135 8.04 8.01 -2.47
CA ARG A 135 7.01 7.85 -3.50
C ARG A 135 5.68 7.31 -2.97
N LEU A 136 4.59 7.97 -3.37
CA LEU A 136 3.22 7.53 -3.17
C LEU A 136 2.52 7.33 -4.51
N ASP A 137 2.12 6.08 -4.80
CA ASP A 137 1.27 5.75 -5.94
C ASP A 137 -0.17 5.57 -5.46
N ILE A 138 -1.12 6.31 -6.05
CA ILE A 138 -2.57 6.10 -5.85
C ILE A 138 -3.19 5.81 -7.21
N THR A 139 -3.84 4.65 -7.34
CA THR A 139 -4.40 4.18 -8.60
C THR A 139 -5.86 3.82 -8.44
N ALA A 140 -6.75 4.43 -9.22
CA ALA A 140 -8.17 4.04 -9.32
C ALA A 140 -8.88 3.85 -7.95
N CYS A 141 -8.53 4.67 -6.96
CA CYS A 141 -9.25 4.74 -5.68
C CYS A 141 -10.42 5.71 -5.85
N THR A 142 -11.51 5.23 -6.45
CA THR A 142 -12.58 6.08 -7.01
C THR A 142 -13.42 6.84 -5.99
N VAL A 143 -13.37 6.46 -4.71
CA VAL A 143 -14.13 7.08 -3.60
C VAL A 143 -13.24 8.01 -2.76
N LEU A 144 -11.92 7.98 -2.95
CA LEU A 144 -11.01 8.88 -2.25
C LEU A 144 -11.14 10.28 -2.86
N GLU A 145 -11.60 11.24 -2.07
CA GLU A 145 -11.91 12.60 -2.55
C GLU A 145 -10.75 13.59 -2.36
N THR A 146 -9.95 13.39 -1.31
CA THR A 146 -8.86 14.29 -0.91
C THR A 146 -7.54 13.55 -0.78
N VAL A 147 -6.43 14.31 -0.84
CA VAL A 147 -5.10 13.74 -0.57
C VAL A 147 -5.01 13.21 0.87
N PRO A 148 -4.11 12.26 1.17
CA PRO A 148 -3.93 11.75 2.53
C PRO A 148 -3.77 12.86 3.60
N ASP A 149 -4.50 12.74 4.69
CA ASP A 149 -4.45 13.59 5.88
C ASP A 149 -3.06 13.55 6.50
N GLY A 150 -2.36 14.69 6.51
CA GLY A 150 -0.99 14.77 6.97
C GLY A 150 0.07 14.46 5.90
N ILE A 151 -0.28 14.40 4.61
CA ILE A 151 0.70 14.26 3.51
C ILE A 151 1.78 15.36 3.56
N GLU A 152 1.45 16.56 4.04
CA GLU A 152 2.36 17.67 4.26
C GLU A 152 3.45 17.39 5.31
N ASN A 153 3.31 16.32 6.10
CA ASN A 153 4.33 15.89 7.06
C ASN A 153 5.41 14.99 6.42
N LEU A 154 5.23 14.53 5.19
CA LEU A 154 6.15 13.63 4.49
C LEU A 154 7.31 14.42 3.87
N LYS A 155 8.33 14.72 4.68
CA LYS A 155 9.41 15.64 4.28
C LYS A 155 10.30 15.17 3.13
N ASN A 156 10.35 13.86 2.84
CA ASN A 156 11.21 13.27 1.84
C ASN A 156 10.45 12.78 0.59
N ILE A 157 9.15 13.07 0.50
CA ILE A 157 8.36 12.64 -0.66
C ILE A 157 8.76 13.46 -1.88
N GLU A 158 9.10 12.77 -2.96
CA GLU A 158 9.51 13.36 -4.23
C GLU A 158 8.42 13.17 -5.28
N ASP A 159 7.77 12.00 -5.27
CA ASP A 159 6.79 11.59 -6.28
C ASP A 159 5.41 11.33 -5.66
N LEU A 160 4.39 12.03 -6.19
CA LEU A 160 2.99 11.64 -6.07
C LEU A 160 2.46 11.25 -7.45
N VAL A 161 2.10 9.98 -7.63
CA VAL A 161 1.60 9.47 -8.91
C VAL A 161 0.14 9.04 -8.79
N LEU A 162 -0.70 9.68 -9.61
CA LEU A 162 -2.15 9.59 -9.59
C LEU A 162 -2.61 8.93 -10.89
N TRP A 163 -2.88 7.63 -10.84
CA TRP A 163 -3.26 6.85 -12.02
C TRP A 163 -4.77 6.59 -12.03
N GLU A 164 -5.47 6.96 -13.11
CA GLU A 164 -6.93 6.76 -13.24
C GLU A 164 -7.71 7.29 -12.02
N MET A 165 -7.25 8.39 -11.40
CA MET A 165 -7.92 9.01 -10.27
C MET A 165 -9.11 9.87 -10.75
N PRO A 166 -10.21 9.94 -9.97
CA PRO A 166 -11.37 10.76 -10.31
C PRO A 166 -10.98 12.21 -10.60
N SER A 167 -11.63 12.83 -11.58
CA SER A 167 -11.38 14.24 -11.89
C SER A 167 -11.67 15.18 -10.71
N THR A 168 -12.56 14.78 -9.80
CA THR A 168 -12.83 15.51 -8.55
C THR A 168 -11.59 15.57 -7.66
N PHE A 169 -10.94 14.43 -7.42
CA PHE A 169 -9.65 14.35 -6.70
C PHE A 169 -8.56 15.15 -7.43
N ILE A 170 -8.41 14.98 -8.74
CA ILE A 170 -7.36 15.69 -9.49
C ILE A 170 -7.48 17.21 -9.33
N LYS A 171 -8.70 17.76 -9.32
CA LYS A 171 -8.95 19.19 -9.11
C LYS A 171 -8.49 19.68 -7.74
N THR A 172 -8.52 18.86 -6.69
CA THR A 172 -8.10 19.29 -5.34
C THR A 172 -6.59 19.52 -5.25
N VAL A 173 -5.80 18.86 -6.11
CA VAL A 173 -4.32 19.00 -6.17
C VAL A 173 -3.83 19.93 -7.28
N GLU A 174 -4.72 20.55 -8.05
CA GLU A 174 -4.34 21.48 -9.12
C GLU A 174 -3.69 22.76 -8.58
N ARG A 175 -2.59 23.17 -9.21
CA ARG A 175 -1.87 24.39 -8.85
C ARG A 175 -2.78 25.62 -8.87
N ARG A 176 -2.71 26.44 -7.81
CA ARG A 176 -3.47 27.71 -7.59
C ARG A 176 -4.98 27.59 -7.39
N ARG A 177 -5.60 26.44 -7.68
CA ARG A 177 -7.08 26.28 -7.62
C ARG A 177 -7.52 25.17 -6.68
N GLY A 178 -6.69 24.16 -6.48
CA GLY A 178 -6.98 23.03 -5.64
C GLY A 178 -6.91 23.38 -4.15
N GLU A 179 -7.93 22.97 -3.41
CA GLU A 179 -8.03 23.18 -1.95
C GLU A 179 -6.97 22.39 -1.17
N ASP A 180 -6.51 21.27 -1.72
CA ASP A 180 -5.45 20.43 -1.14
C ASP A 180 -4.05 20.81 -1.65
N PHE A 181 -3.93 21.75 -2.60
CA PHE A 181 -2.66 22.08 -3.22
C PHE A 181 -1.59 22.48 -2.20
N TRP A 182 -1.96 23.25 -1.17
CA TRP A 182 -1.03 23.68 -0.11
C TRP A 182 -0.42 22.50 0.66
N ARG A 183 -1.07 21.33 0.68
CA ARG A 183 -0.61 20.11 1.35
C ARG A 183 0.43 19.38 0.51
N VAL A 184 0.32 19.47 -0.81
CA VAL A 184 1.19 18.76 -1.77
C VAL A 184 2.21 19.67 -2.47
N GLN A 185 2.21 20.97 -2.20
CA GLN A 185 3.13 21.93 -2.83
C GLN A 185 4.62 21.68 -2.56
N HIS A 186 4.94 20.87 -1.54
CA HIS A 186 6.30 20.49 -1.17
C HIS A 186 6.81 19.27 -1.96
N ILE A 187 5.92 18.56 -2.67
CA ILE A 187 6.25 17.38 -3.47
C ILE A 187 6.86 17.84 -4.78
N THR A 188 8.00 17.25 -5.16
CA THR A 188 8.77 17.68 -6.35
C THR A 188 8.00 17.42 -7.64
N THR A 189 7.44 16.23 -7.79
CA THR A 189 6.75 15.81 -9.02
C THR A 189 5.38 15.26 -8.65
N ILE A 190 4.33 15.85 -9.24
CA ILE A 190 2.98 15.28 -9.20
C ILE A 190 2.61 14.84 -10.61
N THR A 191 2.47 13.54 -10.83
CA THR A 191 2.15 12.99 -12.15
C THR A 191 0.75 12.42 -12.17
N ARG A 192 -0.08 12.87 -13.11
CA ARG A 192 -1.35 12.26 -13.45
C ARG A 192 -1.20 11.35 -14.64
N ILE A 193 -1.72 10.14 -14.56
CA ILE A 193 -1.75 9.17 -15.66
C ILE A 193 -3.19 8.75 -15.91
N TYR A 194 -3.64 8.84 -17.16
CA TYR A 194 -5.01 8.52 -17.53
C TYR A 194 -5.12 8.02 -18.98
N GLU A 195 -6.16 7.26 -19.28
CA GLU A 195 -6.50 6.83 -20.62
C GLU A 195 -7.27 7.94 -21.36
N SER A 196 -6.81 8.25 -22.58
CA SER A 196 -7.51 9.15 -23.49
C SER A 196 -7.46 8.57 -24.90
N ARG A 197 -8.63 8.31 -25.48
CA ARG A 197 -8.78 7.76 -26.85
C ARG A 197 -7.94 6.49 -27.10
N GLY A 198 -7.94 5.57 -26.13
CA GLY A 198 -7.21 4.29 -26.23
C GLY A 198 -5.69 4.40 -26.03
N ARG A 199 -5.18 5.52 -25.50
CA ARG A 199 -3.77 5.72 -25.20
C ARG A 199 -3.58 6.20 -23.77
N TRP A 200 -2.53 5.70 -23.13
CA TRP A 200 -2.08 6.22 -21.84
C TRP A 200 -1.39 7.57 -22.04
N VAL A 201 -1.89 8.58 -21.33
CA VAL A 201 -1.34 9.92 -21.25
C VAL A 201 -0.75 10.10 -19.87
N SER A 202 0.47 10.66 -19.81
CA SER A 202 1.14 11.05 -18.57
C SER A 202 1.32 12.57 -18.60
N GLU A 203 0.89 13.24 -17.54
CA GLU A 203 0.92 14.69 -17.40
C GLU A 203 1.47 15.06 -16.03
N THR A 204 2.43 15.98 -16.00
CA THR A 204 2.99 16.53 -14.77
C THR A 204 2.18 17.75 -14.35
N LEU A 205 1.59 17.71 -13.15
CA LEU A 205 0.79 18.79 -12.56
C LEU A 205 1.64 19.85 -11.85
N LEU A 206 2.87 19.47 -11.44
CA LEU A 206 3.89 20.31 -10.79
C LEU A 206 5.28 19.90 -11.25
#